data_AF-A0A0F3RV13-F1
#
_entry.id   AF-A0A0F3RV13-F1
#
_cell.length_a   1.000
_cell.length_b   1.000
_cell.length_c   1.000
_cell.angle_alpha   90.00
_cell.angle_beta   90.00
_cell.angle_gamma   90.00
#
_symmetry.space_group_name_H-M   'P 1'
#
loop_
_entity.id
_entity.type
_entity.pdbx_description
1 polymer ?
#
loop_
_entity_poly.entity_id
_entity_poly.type
_entity_poly.pdbx_seq_one_letter_code
_entity_poly.pdbx_strand_id
1 'polypeptide(L)'
;MTERQLIQEILNSEAIEYHFENVDEDSKEYTLLLKRLDKDVRPVEELNEEIKHYFKSADFTYQEQLHPDDVDADIRLVIKR
;
A
#
# COMPACT_ATOMS: atom_id res chain seq x y z
N MET A 1 3.52 -16.74 -8.72
CA MET A 1 3.53 -15.33 -8.27
C MET A 1 3.77 -15.34 -6.77
N THR A 2 4.64 -14.46 -6.27
CA THR A 2 4.80 -14.22 -4.83
C THR A 2 3.76 -13.20 -4.35
N GLU A 3 3.43 -13.15 -3.05
CA GLU A 3 2.51 -12.14 -2.50
C GLU A 3 3.00 -10.72 -2.81
N ARG A 4 4.32 -10.51 -2.74
CA ARG A 4 4.98 -9.26 -3.14
C ARG A 4 4.69 -8.85 -4.59
N GLN A 5 4.73 -9.77 -5.55
CA GLN A 5 4.42 -9.44 -6.95
C GLN A 5 2.97 -8.98 -7.10
N LEU A 6 2.03 -9.65 -6.41
CA LEU A 6 0.62 -9.28 -6.46
C LEU A 6 0.37 -7.87 -5.88
N ILE A 7 1.02 -7.56 -4.76
CA ILE A 7 1.01 -6.21 -4.15
C ILE A 7 1.52 -5.17 -5.15
N GLN A 8 2.64 -5.44 -5.83
CA GLN A 8 3.19 -4.52 -6.82
C GLN A 8 2.27 -4.33 -8.01
N GLU A 9 1.59 -5.38 -8.50
CA GLU A 9 0.63 -5.24 -9.60
C GLU A 9 -0.57 -4.36 -9.20
N ILE A 10 -1.10 -4.53 -7.99
CA ILE A 10 -2.17 -3.69 -7.44
C ILE A 10 -1.73 -2.22 -7.36
N LEU A 11 -0.52 -1.94 -6.83
CA LEU A 11 -0.06 -0.57 -6.67
C LEU A 11 0.33 0.09 -8.00
N ASN A 12 0.86 -0.69 -8.95
CA ASN A 12 1.16 -0.21 -10.29
C ASN A 12 -0.10 0.19 -11.08
N SER A 13 -1.28 -0.40 -10.78
CA SER A 13 -2.53 0.01 -11.42
C SER A 13 -3.04 1.38 -10.94
N GLU A 14 -2.75 1.73 -9.68
CA GLU A 14 -3.22 2.97 -9.06
C GLU A 14 -2.34 4.20 -9.31
N ALA A 15 -1.28 4.06 -10.12
CA ALA A 15 -0.35 5.14 -10.44
C ALA A 15 0.13 5.90 -9.18
N ILE A 16 0.52 5.14 -8.14
CA ILE A 16 1.02 5.67 -6.87
C ILE A 16 2.52 5.35 -6.73
N GLU A 17 3.28 6.22 -6.06
CA GLU A 17 4.64 5.89 -5.66
C GLU A 17 4.59 5.01 -4.40
N TYR A 18 5.31 3.90 -4.41
CA TYR A 18 5.36 2.98 -3.27
C TYR A 18 6.79 2.57 -2.95
N HIS A 19 7.05 2.40 -1.65
CA HIS A 19 8.30 1.92 -1.12
C HIS A 19 8.05 0.80 -0.10
N PHE A 20 8.74 -0.32 -0.25
CA PHE A 20 8.71 -1.38 0.77
C PHE A 20 9.67 -1.01 1.89
N GLU A 21 9.14 -0.61 3.02
CA GLU A 21 9.92 -0.34 4.23
C GLU A 21 10.38 -1.64 4.90
N ASN A 22 9.51 -2.65 4.93
CA ASN A 22 9.81 -3.96 5.49
C ASN A 22 9.14 -5.09 4.70
N VAL A 23 9.86 -6.19 4.54
CA VAL A 23 9.43 -7.38 3.81
C VAL A 23 9.83 -8.59 4.66
N ASP A 24 8.87 -9.15 5.37
CA ASP A 24 9.02 -10.38 6.14
C ASP A 24 8.34 -11.52 5.38
N GLU A 25 9.13 -12.28 4.62
CA GLU A 25 8.62 -13.43 3.85
C GLU A 25 8.28 -14.64 4.73
N ASP A 26 8.86 -14.74 5.94
CA ASP A 26 8.56 -15.81 6.90
C ASP A 26 7.19 -15.59 7.55
N SER A 27 6.91 -14.36 7.98
CA SER A 27 5.64 -13.95 8.60
C SER A 27 4.58 -13.49 7.59
N LYS A 28 4.91 -13.46 6.29
CA LYS A 28 4.07 -12.93 5.20
C LYS A 28 3.55 -11.53 5.46
N GLU A 29 4.41 -10.71 6.03
CA GLU A 29 4.10 -9.36 6.47
C GLU A 29 4.90 -8.34 5.66
N TYR A 30 4.22 -7.36 5.10
CA TYR A 30 4.81 -6.37 4.21
C TYR A 30 4.42 -4.98 4.68
N THR A 31 5.40 -4.14 4.98
CA THR A 31 5.17 -2.73 5.30
C THR A 31 5.52 -1.87 4.09
N LEU A 32 4.56 -1.08 3.65
CA LEU A 32 4.64 -0.20 2.49
C LEU A 32 4.43 1.24 2.92
N LEU A 33 5.20 2.13 2.30
CA LEU A 33 4.99 3.56 2.32
C LEU A 33 4.48 3.96 0.95
N LEU A 34 3.34 4.65 0.94
CA LEU A 34 2.63 5.07 -0.25
C LEU A 34 2.63 6.58 -0.31
N LYS A 35 2.97 7.12 -1.47
CA LYS A 35 3.00 8.55 -1.73
C LYS A 35 2.29 8.84 -3.04
N ARG A 36 1.37 9.80 -3.01
CA ARG A 36 0.67 10.23 -4.21
C ARG A 36 1.67 10.81 -5.20
N LEU A 37 1.48 10.51 -6.48
CA LEU A 37 2.20 11.21 -7.52
C LEU A 37 1.69 12.65 -7.63
N ASP A 38 2.55 13.59 -7.98
CA ASP A 38 2.21 15.02 -8.09
C ASP A 38 1.03 15.32 -9.03
N LYS A 39 0.72 14.39 -9.96
CA LYS A 39 -0.37 14.52 -10.93
C LYS A 39 -1.68 13.88 -10.46
N ASP A 40 -1.66 13.18 -9.34
CA ASP A 40 -2.86 12.59 -8.78
C ASP A 40 -3.61 13.66 -7.97
N VAL A 41 -4.76 14.07 -8.51
CA VAL A 41 -5.64 15.06 -7.88
C VAL A 41 -6.61 14.43 -6.87
N ARG A 42 -6.62 13.09 -6.74
CA ARG A 42 -7.47 12.39 -5.80
C ARG A 42 -7.03 12.68 -4.36
N PRO A 43 -7.98 12.81 -3.42
CA PRO A 43 -7.67 12.87 -2.00
C PRO A 43 -7.03 11.54 -1.54
N VAL A 44 -6.16 11.61 -0.53
CA VAL A 44 -5.47 10.44 0.04
C VAL A 44 -6.48 9.38 0.48
N GLU A 45 -7.62 9.82 1.01
CA GLU A 45 -8.68 8.97 1.50
C GLU A 45 -9.33 8.14 0.39
N GLU A 46 -9.61 8.72 -0.78
CA GLU A 46 -10.16 7.98 -1.92
C GLU A 46 -9.16 6.93 -2.42
N LEU A 47 -7.91 7.34 -2.60
CA LEU A 47 -6.84 6.44 -3.02
C LEU A 47 -6.65 5.27 -2.04
N ASN A 48 -6.70 5.56 -0.73
CA ASN A 48 -6.64 4.55 0.30
C ASN A 48 -7.81 3.56 0.19
N GLU A 49 -9.04 4.05 0.02
CA GLU A 49 -10.22 3.19 -0.14
C GLU A 49 -10.16 2.31 -1.41
N GLU A 50 -9.62 2.82 -2.52
CA GLU A 50 -9.38 2.04 -3.73
C GLU A 50 -8.37 0.91 -3.46
N ILE A 51 -7.21 1.26 -2.88
CA ILE A 51 -6.16 0.32 -2.51
C ILE A 51 -6.69 -0.78 -1.57
N LYS A 52 -7.47 -0.39 -0.56
CA LYS A 52 -8.17 -1.32 0.34
C LYS A 52 -9.09 -2.29 -0.38
N HIS A 53 -9.83 -1.80 -1.37
CA HIS A 53 -10.75 -2.62 -2.14
C HIS A 53 -10.00 -3.72 -2.89
N TYR A 54 -8.86 -3.38 -3.52
CA TYR A 54 -8.00 -4.34 -4.18
C TYR A 54 -7.37 -5.36 -3.22
N PHE A 55 -6.82 -4.90 -2.10
CA PHE A 55 -6.21 -5.81 -1.11
C PHE A 55 -7.23 -6.75 -0.46
N LYS A 56 -8.43 -6.26 -0.17
CA LYS A 56 -9.52 -7.09 0.34
C LYS A 56 -9.95 -8.14 -0.68
N SER A 57 -10.01 -7.77 -1.96
CA SER A 57 -10.36 -8.71 -3.05
C SER A 57 -9.30 -9.78 -3.27
N ALA A 58 -8.05 -9.51 -2.87
CA ALA A 58 -6.93 -10.45 -2.93
C ALA A 58 -6.73 -11.28 -1.64
N ASP A 59 -7.68 -11.25 -0.69
CA ASP A 59 -7.62 -11.96 0.60
C ASP A 59 -6.41 -11.55 1.47
N PHE A 60 -6.02 -10.28 1.42
CA PHE A 60 -5.04 -9.72 2.34
C PHE A 60 -5.71 -9.01 3.52
N THR A 61 -5.10 -9.16 4.69
CA THR A 61 -5.37 -8.29 5.84
C THR A 61 -4.47 -7.06 5.72
N TYR A 62 -4.97 -5.88 6.04
CA TYR A 62 -4.18 -4.66 6.00
C TYR A 62 -4.49 -3.75 7.18
N GLN A 63 -3.53 -2.90 7.52
CA GLN A 63 -3.65 -1.82 8.48
C GLN A 63 -3.02 -0.57 7.87
N GLU A 64 -3.84 0.46 7.65
CA GLU A 64 -3.40 1.75 7.15
C GLU A 64 -3.18 2.77 8.26
N GLN A 65 -2.24 3.67 8.03
CA GLN A 65 -2.03 4.90 8.78
C GLN A 65 -1.93 6.04 7.76
N LEU A 66 -2.92 6.92 7.78
CA LEU A 66 -2.93 8.13 6.95
C LEU A 66 -2.02 9.18 7.58
N HIS A 67 -1.24 9.87 6.75
CA HIS A 67 -0.30 10.92 7.14
C HIS A 67 0.58 10.53 8.34
N PRO A 68 1.43 9.50 8.20
CA PRO A 68 2.37 9.13 9.26
C PRO A 68 3.33 10.29 9.56
N ASP A 69 3.43 10.68 10.83
CA ASP A 69 4.28 11.81 11.26
C ASP A 69 5.78 11.51 11.15
N ASP A 70 6.15 10.23 11.10
CA ASP A 70 7.53 9.74 11.20
C ASP A 70 8.21 9.51 9.84
N VAL A 71 7.47 9.53 8.73
CA VAL A 71 7.99 9.22 7.38
C VAL A 71 7.39 10.15 6.33
N ASP A 72 8.16 10.47 5.27
CA ASP A 72 7.71 11.32 4.15
C ASP A 72 6.84 10.53 3.16
N ALA A 73 5.66 10.10 3.62
CA ALA A 73 4.67 9.35 2.86
C ALA A 73 3.25 9.84 3.18
N ASP A 74 2.31 9.68 2.24
CA ASP A 74 0.91 10.02 2.48
C ASP A 74 0.21 8.91 3.29
N ILE A 75 0.56 7.64 3.05
CA ILE A 75 -0.04 6.48 3.72
C ILE A 75 1.03 5.47 4.07
N ARG A 76 1.01 4.93 5.29
CA ARG A 76 1.75 3.73 5.66
C ARG A 76 0.79 2.56 5.73
N LEU A 77 1.09 1.50 5.00
CA LEU A 77 0.23 0.33 4.85
C LEU A 77 0.97 -0.92 5.28
N VAL A 78 0.46 -1.60 6.30
CA VAL A 78 0.98 -2.92 6.74
C VAL A 78 0.04 -3.98 6.21
N ILE A 79 0.54 -4.89 5.38
CA ILE A 79 -0.21 -5.98 4.76
C ILE A 79 0.23 -7.31 5.38
N LYS A 80 -0.72 -8.18 5.69
CA LYS A 80 -0.48 -9.54 6.19
C LYS A 80 -1.38 -10.55 5.47
N ARG A 81 -0.91 -11.78 5.33
CA ARG A 81 -1.68 -12.89 4.78
C ARG A 81 -1.66 -14.13 5.66
#